data_AF-A0A235HM07-F1
#
_entry.id   AF-A0A235HM07-F1
#
_cell.length_a   1.000
_cell.length_b   1.000
_cell.length_c   1.000
_cell.angle_alpha   90.00
_cell.angle_beta   90.00
_cell.angle_gamma   90.00
#
_symmetry.space_group_name_H-M   'P 1'
#
loop_
_entity.id
_entity.type
_entity.pdbx_description
1 polymer ?
#
loop_
_entity_poly.entity_id
_entity_poly.type
_entity_poly.pdbx_seq_one_letter_code
_entity_poly.pdbx_strand_id
1 'polypeptide(L)'
;MNTVVLNLEPIAHLSDEQFYQLCVSSTIFILPNGAKRSPDAAWIKLERWEALTPEQRKKFPPLVPDFLIELRSETDRLAPIQEKMQEYIKNGLRLGWLINPQDRQVEIYRLLKAVEVVQMPAIISGEDILPGFELQV
;
A
#
# COMPACT_ATOMS: atom_id res chain seq x y z
N MET A 1 -9.95 25.09 4.23
CA MET A 1 -9.49 23.69 4.05
C MET A 1 -9.47 23.08 5.43
N ASN A 2 -10.51 22.31 5.79
CA ASN A 2 -10.66 21.80 7.15
C ASN A 2 -9.98 20.44 7.24
N THR A 3 -8.89 20.37 8.01
CA THR A 3 -8.27 19.10 8.38
C THR A 3 -9.14 18.43 9.42
N VAL A 4 -9.73 17.28 9.07
CA VAL A 4 -10.40 16.41 10.04
C VAL A 4 -9.33 15.49 10.63
N VAL A 5 -9.08 15.62 11.92
CA VAL A 5 -8.19 14.73 12.68
C VAL A 5 -9.05 13.59 13.24
N LEU A 6 -8.84 12.38 12.76
CA LEU A 6 -9.47 11.18 13.31
C LEU A 6 -8.59 10.64 14.43
N ASN A 7 -9.00 10.88 15.69
CA ASN A 7 -8.42 10.21 16.86
C ASN A 7 -9.07 8.83 16.98
N LEU A 8 -8.43 7.81 16.41
CA LEU A 8 -8.77 6.41 16.64
C LEU A 8 -7.81 5.82 17.69
N GLU A 9 -8.35 5.02 18.60
CA GLU A 9 -7.54 4.19 19.51
C GLU A 9 -6.64 3.25 18.67
N PRO A 10 -5.33 3.09 18.98
CA PRO A 10 -4.44 2.26 18.19
C PRO A 10 -4.87 0.79 18.25
N ILE A 11 -5.33 0.24 17.13
CA ILE A 11 -5.71 -1.19 17.01
C ILE A 11 -4.44 -2.08 17.01
N ALA A 12 -3.27 -1.48 16.74
CA ALA A 12 -1.97 -2.12 16.86
C ALA A 12 -0.92 -1.16 17.44
N HIS A 13 -0.07 -1.67 18.34
CA HIS A 13 1.14 -0.98 18.78
C HIS A 13 2.25 -1.21 17.76
N LEU A 14 2.34 -0.34 16.75
CA LEU A 14 3.52 -0.28 15.89
C LEU A 14 4.68 0.33 16.69
N SER A 15 5.86 -0.27 16.64
CA SER A 15 7.07 0.42 17.10
C SER A 15 7.33 1.64 16.23
N ASP A 16 8.10 2.62 16.72
CA ASP A 16 8.51 3.78 15.93
C ASP A 16 9.18 3.36 14.61
N GLU A 17 9.90 2.24 14.61
CA GLU A 17 10.54 1.65 13.43
C GLU A 17 9.52 1.04 12.45
N GLN A 18 8.49 0.34 12.95
CA GLN A 18 7.41 -0.20 12.13
C GLN A 18 6.51 0.92 11.56
N PHE A 19 6.27 1.97 12.34
CA PHE A 19 5.55 3.16 11.90
C PHE A 19 6.35 3.93 10.84
N TYR A 20 7.66 4.08 11.02
CA TYR A 20 8.55 4.69 10.03
C TYR A 20 8.62 3.87 8.73
N GLN A 21 8.53 2.54 8.82
CA GLN A 21 8.43 1.64 7.64
C GLN A 21 7.05 1.69 6.96
N LEU A 22 5.97 2.00 7.69
CA LEU A 22 4.62 2.16 7.14
C LEU A 22 4.46 3.51 6.40
N CYS A 23 5.19 4.54 6.83
CA CYS A 23 5.10 5.91 6.34
C CYS A 23 6.35 6.33 5.56
N VAL A 24 6.62 5.69 4.43
CA VAL A 24 7.45 6.29 3.38
C VAL A 24 6.57 7.10 2.42
N SER A 25 5.88 8.13 2.95
CA SER A 25 5.14 9.04 2.08
C SER A 25 6.12 9.63 1.06
N SER A 26 5.81 9.48 -0.23
CA SER A 26 6.62 9.94 -1.37
C SER A 26 7.83 9.07 -1.78
N THR A 27 7.96 7.82 -1.33
CA THR A 27 9.02 6.95 -1.90
C THR A 27 8.64 6.43 -3.29
N ILE A 28 9.49 6.70 -4.27
CA ILE A 28 9.41 6.12 -5.61
C ILE A 28 10.17 4.79 -5.60
N PHE A 29 9.47 3.72 -5.95
CA PHE A 29 9.99 2.39 -6.22
C PHE A 29 10.28 2.22 -7.71
N ILE A 30 11.34 1.50 -8.05
CA ILE A 30 11.59 1.03 -9.41
C ILE A 30 11.14 -0.43 -9.48
N LEU A 31 10.03 -0.68 -10.17
CA LEU A 31 9.48 -2.02 -10.36
C LEU A 31 10.36 -2.85 -11.33
N PRO A 32 10.25 -4.20 -11.33
CA PRO A 32 10.96 -5.07 -12.28
C PRO A 32 10.81 -4.70 -13.76
N ASN A 33 9.66 -4.16 -14.18
CA ASN A 33 9.45 -3.67 -15.54
C ASN A 33 10.07 -2.28 -15.82
N GLY A 34 10.78 -1.69 -14.86
CA GLY A 34 11.39 -0.36 -14.94
C GLY A 34 10.46 0.80 -14.60
N ALA A 35 9.18 0.54 -14.34
CA ALA A 35 8.23 1.59 -13.97
C ALA A 35 8.61 2.23 -12.63
N LYS A 36 8.44 3.55 -12.55
CA LYS A 36 8.63 4.33 -11.32
C LYS A 36 7.26 4.59 -10.69
N ARG A 37 7.07 4.11 -9.47
CA ARG A 37 5.79 4.20 -8.78
C ARG A 37 5.94 4.66 -7.35
N SER A 38 5.10 5.60 -6.95
CA SER A 38 4.94 6.04 -5.57
C SER A 38 3.50 5.69 -5.17
N PRO A 39 3.29 4.67 -4.33
CA PRO A 39 2.00 4.47 -3.66
C PRO A 39 1.82 5.48 -2.53
N ASP A 40 0.60 5.60 -2.03
CA ASP A 40 0.28 6.48 -0.89
C ASP A 40 0.84 5.93 0.42
N ALA A 41 0.82 4.61 0.56
CA ALA A 41 1.55 3.89 1.61
C ALA A 41 2.15 2.60 1.04
N ALA A 42 3.30 2.20 1.58
CA ALA A 42 3.94 0.94 1.22
C ALA A 42 4.62 0.35 2.44
N TRP A 43 4.66 -0.97 2.48
CA TRP A 43 5.43 -1.73 3.45
C TRP A 43 6.24 -2.81 2.76
N ILE A 44 7.44 -3.03 3.29
CA ILE A 44 8.42 -4.00 2.80
C ILE A 44 8.92 -4.76 4.02
N LYS A 45 9.05 -6.08 3.90
CA LYS A 45 9.72 -6.87 4.93
C LYS A 45 11.13 -6.34 5.19
N LEU A 46 11.51 -6.26 6.47
CA LEU A 46 12.83 -5.77 6.87
C LEU A 46 13.96 -6.53 6.15
N GLU A 47 13.89 -7.86 6.05
CA GLU A 47 14.89 -8.67 5.35
C GLU A 47 15.09 -8.26 3.88
N ARG A 48 14.01 -7.85 3.18
CA ARG A 48 14.08 -7.40 1.78
C ARG A 48 14.65 -5.99 1.68
N TRP A 49 14.34 -5.13 2.64
CA TRP A 49 14.97 -3.82 2.75
C TRP A 49 16.46 -3.92 3.08
N GLU A 50 16.83 -4.82 3.98
CA GLU A 50 18.21 -5.06 4.39
C GLU A 50 19.06 -5.73 3.31
N ALA A 51 18.44 -6.48 2.40
CA ALA A 51 19.10 -7.01 1.21
C ALA A 51 19.51 -5.92 0.19
N LEU A 52 18.95 -4.70 0.29
CA LEU A 52 19.37 -3.57 -0.55
C LEU A 52 20.73 -3.03 -0.13
N THR A 53 21.54 -2.61 -1.10
CA THR A 53 22.78 -1.86 -0.82
C THR A 53 22.46 -0.50 -0.22
N PRO A 54 23.39 0.10 0.56
CA PRO A 54 23.21 1.45 1.09
C PRO A 54 22.88 2.50 0.02
N GLU A 55 23.45 2.37 -1.19
CA GLU A 55 23.18 3.27 -2.33
C GLU A 55 21.75 3.12 -2.86
N GLN A 56 21.22 1.89 -2.89
CA GLN A 56 19.85 1.62 -3.30
C GLN A 56 18.84 2.21 -2.30
N ARG A 57 19.13 2.11 -0.99
CA ARG A 57 18.29 2.68 0.08
C ARG A 57 18.27 4.22 0.09
N LYS A 58 19.32 4.86 -0.42
CA LYS A 58 19.42 6.33 -0.52
C LYS A 58 18.74 6.92 -1.78
N LYS A 59 18.34 6.07 -2.73
CA LYS A 59 17.72 6.46 -4.00
C LYS A 59 16.31 5.85 -4.08
N PHE A 60 15.83 5.60 -5.30
CA PHE A 60 14.63 4.82 -5.56
C PHE A 60 14.94 3.34 -5.44
N PRO A 61 14.44 2.64 -4.40
CA PRO A 61 14.75 1.24 -4.20
C PRO A 61 14.22 0.39 -5.37
N PRO A 62 15.05 -0.48 -5.98
CA PRO A 62 14.67 -1.31 -7.12
C PRO A 62 13.93 -2.57 -6.67
N LEU A 63 12.76 -2.38 -6.06
CA LEU A 63 11.89 -3.45 -5.59
C LEU A 63 10.42 -3.07 -5.74
N VAL A 64 9.56 -4.08 -5.75
CA VAL A 64 8.12 -3.93 -5.48
C VAL A 64 7.85 -4.08 -3.98
N PRO A 65 7.01 -3.24 -3.34
CA PRO A 65 6.61 -3.46 -1.96
C PRO A 65 5.97 -4.83 -1.70
N ASP A 66 5.99 -5.30 -0.46
CA ASP A 66 5.21 -6.48 -0.05
C ASP A 66 3.72 -6.14 0.04
N PHE A 67 3.44 -4.97 0.59
CA PHE A 67 2.10 -4.41 0.78
C PHE A 67 2.08 -2.95 0.33
N LEU A 68 0.96 -2.49 -0.26
CA LEU A 68 0.75 -1.07 -0.55
C LEU A 68 -0.72 -0.66 -0.48
N ILE A 69 -0.93 0.65 -0.34
CA ILE A 69 -2.24 1.29 -0.42
C ILE A 69 -2.18 2.38 -1.50
N GLU A 70 -3.21 2.42 -2.33
CA GLU A 70 -3.58 3.56 -3.17
C GLU A 70 -4.91 4.11 -2.66
N LEU A 71 -4.98 5.42 -2.45
CA LEU A 71 -6.18 6.15 -2.09
C LEU A 71 -6.66 6.94 -3.30
N ARG A 72 -7.84 6.60 -3.82
CA ARG A 72 -8.44 7.38 -4.91
C ARG A 72 -8.84 8.77 -4.40
N SER A 73 -8.19 9.82 -4.90
CA SER A 73 -8.56 11.20 -4.60
C SER A 73 -9.83 11.62 -5.32
N GLU A 74 -10.46 12.72 -4.90
CA GLU A 74 -11.69 13.25 -5.51
C GLU A 74 -11.56 13.51 -7.02
N THR A 75 -10.38 13.92 -7.49
CA THR A 75 -10.16 14.23 -8.92
C THR A 75 -9.71 13.05 -9.75
N ASP A 76 -9.42 11.91 -9.12
CA ASP A 76 -8.90 10.74 -9.82
C ASP A 76 -9.99 9.95 -10.53
N ARG A 77 -9.68 9.57 -11.77
CA ARG A 77 -10.43 8.55 -12.51
C ARG A 77 -10.07 7.18 -11.98
N LEU A 78 -11.07 6.31 -11.79
CA LEU A 78 -10.89 4.98 -11.23
C LEU A 78 -10.00 4.08 -12.11
N ALA A 79 -10.28 4.01 -13.41
CA ALA A 79 -9.60 3.08 -14.32
C ALA A 79 -8.07 3.24 -14.34
N PRO A 80 -7.48 4.45 -14.41
CA PRO A 80 -6.03 4.62 -14.28
C PRO A 80 -5.42 4.06 -12.99
N ILE A 81 -6.10 4.17 -11.85
CA ILE A 81 -5.58 3.63 -10.59
C ILE A 81 -5.73 2.11 -10.57
N GLN A 82 -6.82 1.56 -11.09
CA GLN A 82 -6.96 0.10 -11.25
C GLN A 82 -5.87 -0.46 -12.17
N GLU A 83 -5.53 0.22 -13.27
CA GLU A 83 -4.40 -0.13 -14.14
C GLU A 83 -3.06 -0.10 -13.39
N LYS A 84 -2.85 0.90 -12.53
CA LYS A 84 -1.68 1.00 -11.63
C LYS A 84 -1.62 -0.20 -10.66
N MET A 85 -2.75 -0.58 -10.05
CA MET A 85 -2.85 -1.75 -9.17
C MET A 85 -2.52 -3.06 -9.90
N GLN A 86 -3.02 -3.23 -11.12
CA GLN A 86 -2.70 -4.37 -11.97
C GLN A 86 -1.22 -4.40 -12.36
N GLU A 87 -0.59 -3.25 -12.61
CA GLU A 87 0.85 -3.19 -12.85
C GLU A 87 1.66 -3.63 -11.63
N TYR A 88 1.30 -3.21 -10.42
CA TYR A 88 1.99 -3.68 -9.22
C TYR A 88 1.88 -5.21 -9.06
N ILE A 89 0.69 -5.79 -9.25
CA ILE A 89 0.48 -7.25 -9.18
C ILE A 89 1.33 -7.99 -10.22
N LYS A 90 1.37 -7.51 -11.46
CA LYS A 90 2.23 -8.07 -12.52
C LYS A 90 3.71 -8.00 -12.19
N ASN A 91 4.10 -7.07 -11.33
CA ASN A 91 5.48 -6.85 -10.88
C ASN A 91 5.80 -7.56 -9.56
N GLY A 92 4.90 -8.37 -9.01
CA GLY A 92 5.16 -9.21 -7.84
C GLY A 92 4.66 -8.64 -6.51
N LEU A 93 3.76 -7.65 -6.53
CA LEU A 93 3.06 -7.22 -5.32
C LEU A 93 2.30 -8.41 -4.71
N ARG A 94 2.38 -8.57 -3.38
CA ARG A 94 1.74 -9.68 -2.68
C ARG A 94 0.33 -9.32 -2.20
N LEU A 95 0.16 -8.13 -1.63
CA LEU A 95 -1.14 -7.58 -1.23
C LEU A 95 -1.21 -6.08 -1.54
N GLY A 96 -2.33 -5.62 -2.07
CA GLY A 96 -2.57 -4.19 -2.30
C GLY A 96 -4.01 -3.80 -2.06
N TRP A 97 -4.22 -2.62 -1.50
CA TRP A 97 -5.55 -2.04 -1.33
C TRP A 97 -5.71 -0.80 -2.19
N LEU A 98 -6.79 -0.75 -2.97
CA LEU A 98 -7.28 0.48 -3.56
C LEU A 98 -8.51 0.93 -2.77
N ILE A 99 -8.34 1.97 -1.96
CA ILE A 99 -9.41 2.58 -1.17
C ILE A 99 -10.10 3.63 -2.05
N ASN A 100 -11.40 3.44 -2.27
CA ASN A 100 -12.24 4.31 -3.09
C ASN A 100 -13.38 4.91 -2.25
N PRO A 101 -13.15 6.06 -1.59
CA PRO A 101 -14.16 6.74 -0.79
C PRO A 101 -15.40 7.17 -1.58
N GLN A 102 -15.23 7.49 -2.87
CA GLN A 102 -16.32 7.98 -3.73
C GLN A 102 -17.40 6.92 -3.92
N ASP A 103 -16.98 5.67 -4.14
CA ASP A 103 -17.89 4.54 -4.35
C ASP A 103 -18.07 3.69 -3.08
N ARG A 104 -17.52 4.16 -1.95
CA ARG A 104 -17.50 3.49 -0.65
C ARG A 104 -17.01 2.04 -0.73
N GLN A 105 -15.91 1.82 -1.44
CA GLN A 105 -15.36 0.48 -1.67
C GLN A 105 -13.87 0.40 -1.38
N VAL A 106 -13.43 -0.80 -1.02
CA VAL A 106 -12.01 -1.19 -1.08
C VAL A 106 -11.87 -2.37 -2.02
N GLU A 107 -10.98 -2.23 -2.99
CA GLU A 107 -10.55 -3.34 -3.84
C GLU A 107 -9.27 -3.96 -3.26
N ILE A 108 -9.29 -5.27 -3.02
CA ILE A 108 -8.18 -6.03 -2.46
C ILE A 108 -7.54 -6.87 -3.57
N TYR A 109 -6.28 -6.55 -3.86
CA TYR A 109 -5.47 -7.16 -4.90
C TYR A 109 -4.50 -8.15 -4.26
N ARG A 110 -4.47 -9.38 -4.79
CA ARG A 110 -3.58 -10.44 -4.33
C ARG A 110 -2.97 -11.16 -5.52
N LEU A 111 -1.74 -11.64 -5.36
CA LEU A 111 -1.05 -12.37 -6.41
C LEU A 111 -1.87 -13.61 -6.83
N LEU A 112 -2.11 -13.74 -8.15
CA LEU A 112 -2.85 -14.87 -8.77
C LEU A 112 -4.28 -15.10 -8.26
N LYS A 113 -4.92 -14.08 -7.68
CA LYS A 113 -6.34 -14.13 -7.28
C LYS A 113 -7.14 -13.05 -8.02
N ALA A 114 -8.44 -13.28 -8.15
CA ALA A 114 -9.36 -12.25 -8.60
C ALA A 114 -9.39 -11.09 -7.58
N VAL A 115 -9.64 -9.88 -8.07
CA VAL A 115 -9.84 -8.71 -7.21
C VAL A 115 -11.08 -8.94 -6.36
N GLU A 116 -10.94 -8.80 -5.04
CA GLU A 116 -12.05 -8.82 -4.11
C GLU A 116 -12.50 -7.39 -3.85
N VAL A 117 -13.81 -7.15 -3.75
CA VAL A 117 -14.37 -5.83 -3.48
C VAL A 117 -15.18 -5.89 -2.19
N VAL A 118 -14.82 -5.02 -1.24
CA VAL A 118 -15.48 -4.89 0.06
C VAL A 118 -16.16 -3.52 0.13
N GLN A 119 -17.38 -3.47 0.66
CA GLN A 119 -18.12 -2.22 0.87
C GLN A 119 -17.75 -1.60 2.22
N MET A 120 -17.56 -0.29 2.26
CA MET A 120 -17.29 0.48 3.49
C MET A 120 -18.61 0.86 4.21
N PRO A 121 -18.67 0.82 5.55
CA PRO A 121 -17.56 0.61 6.46
C PRO A 121 -17.18 -0.87 6.61
N ALA A 122 -15.88 -1.15 6.75
CA ALA A 122 -15.36 -2.50 6.93
C ALA A 122 -14.08 -2.51 7.78
N ILE A 123 -13.70 -3.69 8.26
CA ILE A 123 -12.37 -3.97 8.78
C ILE A 123 -11.68 -4.89 7.78
N ILE A 124 -10.54 -4.46 7.25
CA ILE A 124 -9.74 -5.22 6.29
C ILE A 124 -8.42 -5.64 6.93
N SER A 125 -8.00 -6.88 6.69
CA SER A 125 -6.81 -7.49 7.31
C SER A 125 -5.62 -7.47 6.37
N GLY A 126 -4.43 -7.20 6.92
CA GLY A 126 -3.14 -7.33 6.25
C GLY A 126 -2.71 -8.77 5.95
N GLU A 127 -3.52 -9.76 6.34
CA GLU A 127 -3.34 -11.20 6.06
C GLU A 127 -1.96 -11.72 6.51
N ASP A 128 -1.39 -12.70 5.79
CA ASP A 128 -0.05 -13.22 6.04
C ASP A 128 1.06 -12.25 5.63
N ILE A 129 0.71 -11.16 4.94
CA ILE A 129 1.68 -10.14 4.48
C ILE A 129 2.05 -9.21 5.63
N LEU A 130 1.04 -8.76 6.38
CA LEU A 130 1.13 -7.93 7.58
C LEU A 130 0.31 -8.58 8.71
N PRO A 131 0.84 -9.65 9.35
CA PRO A 131 0.10 -10.38 10.37
C PRO A 131 -0.33 -9.49 11.54
N GLY A 132 -1.62 -9.56 11.88
CA GLY A 132 -2.21 -8.78 12.98
C GLY A 132 -2.50 -7.32 12.64
N PHE A 133 -2.19 -6.86 11.42
CA PHE A 133 -2.60 -5.54 10.97
C PHE A 133 -4.04 -5.57 10.48
N GLU A 134 -4.85 -4.65 10.98
CA GLU A 134 -6.21 -4.41 10.54
C GLU A 134 -6.41 -2.92 10.32
N LEU A 135 -7.18 -2.57 9.29
CA LEU A 135 -7.57 -1.19 9.01
C LEU A 135 -9.08 -1.10 8.98
N GLN A 136 -9.62 -0.17 9.77
CA GLN A 136 -11.01 0.23 9.67
C GLN A 136 -11.13 1.29 8.55
N VAL A 137 -11.98 1.00 7.58
CA VAL A 137 -12.25 1.82 6.38
C VAL A 137 -13.73 2.16 6.28
#